data_AF-A0A971Z3K1-F1
#
_entry.id   AF-A0A971Z3K1-F1
#
_cell.length_a   1.000
_cell.length_b   1.000
_cell.length_c   1.000
_cell.angle_alpha   90.00
_cell.angle_beta   90.00
_cell.angle_gamma   90.00
#
_symmetry.space_group_name_H-M   'P 1'
#
loop_
_entity.id
_entity.type
_entity.pdbx_description
1 polymer ?
#
loop_
_entity_poly.entity_id
_entity_poly.type
_entity_poly.pdbx_seq_one_letter_code
_entity_poly.pdbx_strand_id
1 'polypeptide(L)'
;MLNRYPLWKYLLILAVIALGLLYATPNLYPDDPAIQISGISSTQTIEQNDLQRIEQALNDAGIATKGVELSSNAGSGLVRLVERDD
;
A
#
# COMPACT_ATOMS: atom_id res chain seq x y z
N MET A 1 -45.73 7.93 30.83
CA MET A 1 -44.97 6.73 30.45
C MET A 1 -43.50 7.10 30.39
N LEU A 2 -42.68 6.57 31.29
CA LEU A 2 -41.25 6.90 31.38
C LEU A 2 -40.52 6.24 30.20
N ASN A 3 -39.69 7.01 29.47
CA ASN A 3 -38.93 6.50 28.33
C ASN A 3 -38.01 5.37 28.80
N ARG A 4 -38.43 4.11 28.57
CA ARG A 4 -37.78 2.90 29.13
C ARG A 4 -36.34 2.74 28.65
N TYR A 5 -36.03 3.36 27.50
CA TYR A 5 -34.67 3.53 26.98
C TYR A 5 -34.44 5.00 26.65
N PRO A 6 -33.65 5.72 27.47
CA PRO A 6 -33.39 7.12 27.22
C PRO A 6 -32.49 7.31 25.99
N LEU A 7 -32.80 8.34 25.18
CA LEU A 7 -32.18 8.63 23.87
C LEU A 7 -30.65 8.67 23.91
N TRP A 8 -30.07 9.17 25.01
CA TRP A 8 -28.63 9.29 25.18
C TRP A 8 -27.89 7.96 25.07
N LYS A 9 -28.52 6.83 25.43
CA LYS A 9 -27.90 5.50 25.30
C LYS A 9 -27.68 5.14 23.84
N TYR A 10 -28.65 5.44 22.98
CA TYR A 10 -28.52 5.22 21.53
C TYR A 10 -27.47 6.15 20.91
N LEU A 11 -27.44 7.42 21.35
CA LEU A 11 -26.40 8.37 20.91
C LEU A 11 -25.01 7.92 21.34
N LEU A 12 -24.86 7.39 22.56
CA LEU A 12 -23.60 6.85 23.05
C LEU A 12 -23.16 5.65 22.21
N ILE A 13 -24.06 4.71 21.90
CA ILE A 13 -23.75 3.55 21.05
C ILE A 13 -23.25 4.03 19.68
N LEU A 14 -23.95 4.96 19.04
CA LEU A 14 -23.58 5.48 17.73
C LEU A 14 -22.22 6.21 17.77
N ALA A 15 -21.97 6.99 18.82
CA ALA A 15 -20.68 7.65 19.02
C ALA A 15 -19.53 6.66 19.18
N VAL A 16 -19.70 5.60 19.97
CA VAL A 16 -18.68 4.56 20.16
C VAL A 16 -18.40 3.83 18.84
N ILE A 17 -19.42 3.49 18.06
CA ILE A 17 -19.24 2.87 16.74
C ILE A 17 -18.47 3.82 15.80
N ALA A 18 -18.86 5.10 15.74
CA ALA A 18 -18.19 6.08 14.90
C ALA A 18 -16.71 6.26 15.27
N LEU A 19 -16.40 6.33 16.57
CA LEU A 19 -15.03 6.40 17.06
C LEU A 19 -14.25 5.12 16.76
N GLY A 20 -14.88 3.95 16.89
CA GLY A 20 -14.28 2.67 16.53
C GLY A 20 -13.94 2.57 15.04
N LEU A 21 -14.83 3.03 14.17
CA LEU A 21 -14.57 3.10 12.73
C LEU A 21 -13.45 4.08 12.40
N LEU A 22 -13.48 5.27 12.99
CA LEU A 22 -12.43 6.27 12.81
C LEU A 22 -11.06 5.71 13.26
N TYR A 23 -11.03 5.04 14.40
CA TYR A 23 -9.84 4.40 14.94
C TYR A 23 -9.36 3.21 14.10
N ALA A 24 -10.28 2.46 13.48
CA ALA A 24 -9.95 1.33 12.62
C ALA A 24 -9.45 1.77 11.23
N THR A 25 -9.81 2.97 10.74
CA THR A 25 -9.40 3.52 9.43
C THR A 25 -7.92 3.29 9.08
N PRO A 26 -6.93 3.65 9.93
CA PRO A 26 -5.52 3.42 9.62
C PRO A 26 -5.12 1.94 9.49
N ASN A 27 -5.91 1.01 10.02
CA ASN A 27 -5.67 -0.43 9.89
C ASN A 27 -6.23 -1.02 8.59
N LEU A 28 -6.89 -0.22 7.74
CA LEU A 28 -7.40 -0.67 6.43
C LEU A 28 -6.37 -0.59 5.29
N TYR A 29 -5.14 -0.14 5.55
CA TYR A 29 -4.07 -0.14 4.56
C TYR A 29 -3.33 -1.49 4.62
N PRO A 30 -3.54 -2.40 3.65
CA PRO A 30 -2.83 -3.67 3.61
C PRO A 30 -1.35 -3.48 3.25
N ASP A 31 -0.54 -4.51 3.48
CA ASP A 31 0.85 -4.54 3.05
C ASP A 31 0.95 -4.33 1.52
N ASP A 32 1.84 -3.44 1.08
CA ASP A 32 2.16 -3.18 -0.34
C ASP A 32 3.53 -3.80 -0.67
N PRO A 33 3.59 -5.07 -1.12
CA PRO A 33 4.86 -5.74 -1.40
C PRO A 33 5.54 -5.06 -2.59
N ALA A 34 6.80 -4.69 -2.42
CA ALA A 34 7.57 -4.01 -3.45
C ALA A 34 9.03 -4.40 -3.41
N ILE A 35 9.61 -4.54 -4.60
CA ILE A 35 11.04 -4.72 -4.82
C ILE A 35 11.64 -3.34 -5.09
N GLN A 36 12.57 -2.91 -4.23
CA GLN A 36 13.34 -1.69 -4.45
C GLN A 36 14.65 -2.02 -5.14
N ILE A 37 14.87 -1.39 -6.29
CA ILE A 37 16.11 -1.48 -7.07
C ILE A 37 16.86 -0.18 -6.89
N SER A 38 18.13 -0.24 -6.51
CA SER A 38 18.99 0.95 -6.37
C SER A 38 20.30 0.75 -7.11
N GLY A 39 20.82 1.83 -7.69
CA GLY A 39 22.14 1.83 -8.32
C GLY A 39 23.24 1.53 -7.31
N ILE A 40 24.27 0.79 -7.73
CA ILE A 40 25.42 0.41 -6.89
C ILE A 40 26.21 1.63 -6.42
N SER A 41 26.09 2.76 -7.12
CA SER A 41 26.77 4.01 -6.82
C SER A 41 25.82 5.18 -7.05
N SER A 42 26.03 6.30 -6.36
CA SER A 42 25.22 7.52 -6.47
C SER A 42 25.25 8.17 -7.87
N THR A 43 26.20 7.76 -8.71
CA THR A 43 26.31 8.14 -10.12
C THR A 43 25.58 7.19 -11.08
N GLN A 44 25.17 6.00 -10.61
CA GLN A 44 24.47 5.03 -11.44
C GLN A 44 22.98 5.22 -11.29
N THR A 45 22.36 5.72 -12.35
CA THR A 45 20.94 6.00 -12.38
C THR A 45 20.16 4.79 -12.89
N ILE A 46 19.00 4.54 -12.27
CA ILE A 46 18.05 3.57 -12.79
C ILE A 46 17.22 4.27 -13.85
N GLU A 47 17.15 3.71 -15.06
CA GLU A 47 16.35 4.27 -16.14
C GLU A 47 15.05 3.48 -16.33
N GLN A 48 14.10 4.09 -17.04
CA GLN A 48 12.83 3.44 -17.37
C GLN A 48 13.02 2.14 -18.16
N ASN A 49 14.10 2.04 -18.96
CA ASN A 49 14.41 0.81 -19.71
C ASN A 49 14.81 -0.34 -18.79
N ASP A 50 15.54 -0.06 -17.71
CA ASP A 50 15.91 -1.08 -16.72
C ASP A 50 14.66 -1.62 -16.01
N LEU A 51 13.76 -0.70 -15.66
CA LEU A 51 12.47 -1.02 -15.05
C LEU A 51 11.59 -1.89 -15.97
N GLN A 52 11.54 -1.60 -17.27
CA GLN A 52 10.85 -2.44 -18.25
C GLN A 52 11.46 -3.83 -18.39
N ARG A 53 12.80 -3.96 -18.35
CA ARG A 53 13.47 -5.26 -18.38
C ARG A 53 13.13 -6.09 -17.15
N ILE A 54 13.08 -5.45 -15.99
CA ILE A 54 12.70 -6.11 -14.73
C ILE A 54 11.24 -6.57 -14.80
N GLU A 55 10.33 -5.71 -15.26
CA GLU A 55 8.92 -6.06 -15.42
C GLU A 55 8.73 -7.24 -16.40
N GLN A 56 9.45 -7.25 -17.52
CA GLN A 56 9.44 -8.38 -18.45
C GLN A 56 9.97 -9.67 -17.80
N ALA A 57 11.11 -9.60 -17.11
CA ALA A 57 11.68 -10.76 -16.44
C ALA A 57 10.77 -11.32 -15.32
N LEU A 58 10.09 -10.45 -14.58
CA LEU A 58 9.11 -10.85 -13.57
C LEU A 58 7.88 -11.51 -14.20
N ASN A 59 7.36 -10.93 -15.29
CA ASN A 59 6.25 -11.53 -16.03
C ASN A 59 6.63 -12.91 -16.64
N ASP A 60 7.84 -13.05 -17.18
CA ASP A 60 8.37 -14.31 -17.70
C ASP A 60 8.53 -15.37 -16.60
N ALA A 61 8.83 -14.94 -15.37
CA ALA A 61 8.89 -15.79 -14.18
C ALA A 61 7.49 -16.12 -13.60
N GLY A 62 6.41 -15.55 -14.15
CA GLY A 62 5.04 -15.72 -13.67
C GLY A 62 4.68 -14.85 -12.46
N ILE A 63 5.51 -13.86 -12.12
CA ILE A 63 5.31 -12.94 -11.00
C ILE A 63 4.53 -11.73 -11.49
N ALA A 64 3.34 -11.52 -10.94
CA ALA A 64 2.48 -10.41 -11.35
C ALA A 64 2.91 -9.08 -10.67
N THR A 65 3.14 -8.06 -11.47
CA THR A 65 3.50 -6.71 -10.98
C THR A 65 2.29 -5.77 -11.05
N LYS A 66 2.01 -5.02 -9.96
CA LYS A 66 0.99 -3.96 -9.94
C LYS A 66 1.40 -2.73 -10.74
N GLY A 67 2.70 -2.47 -10.81
CA GLY A 67 3.23 -1.31 -11.51
C GLY A 67 4.64 -0.96 -11.06
N VAL A 68 5.22 -0.01 -11.77
CA VAL A 68 6.61 0.36 -11.63
C VAL A 68 6.73 1.87 -11.45
N GLU A 69 7.46 2.31 -10.43
CA GLU A 69 7.69 3.71 -10.11
C GLU A 69 9.18 4.03 -10.13
N LEU A 70 9.56 5.03 -10.92
CA LEU A 70 10.90 5.59 -10.86
C LEU A 70 10.97 6.60 -9.72
N SER A 71 11.92 6.44 -8.80
CA SER A 71 12.10 7.38 -7.70
C SER A 71 12.58 8.72 -8.23
N SER A 72 12.10 9.82 -7.65
CA SER A 72 12.54 11.18 -7.97
C SER A 72 14.04 11.39 -7.70
N ASN A 73 14.61 10.58 -6.81
CA ASN A 73 16.05 10.46 -6.63
C ASN A 73 16.57 9.48 -7.67
N ALA A 74 17.36 9.96 -8.63
CA ALA A 74 17.79 9.23 -9.82
C ALA A 74 18.51 7.88 -9.57
N GLY A 75 18.79 7.51 -8.32
CA GLY A 75 19.46 6.27 -7.95
C GLY A 75 18.55 5.11 -7.54
N SER A 76 17.22 5.22 -7.56
CA SER A 76 16.34 4.09 -7.24
C SER A 76 15.05 3.98 -8.06
N GLY A 77 14.53 2.76 -8.18
CA GLY A 77 13.23 2.44 -8.74
C GLY A 77 12.50 1.42 -7.86
N LEU A 78 11.18 1.40 -7.95
CA LEU A 78 10.31 0.54 -7.17
C LEU A 78 9.44 -0.28 -8.12
N VAL A 79 9.39 -1.60 -7.93
CA VAL A 79 8.46 -2.48 -8.64
C VAL A 79 7.50 -3.06 -7.61
N ARG A 80 6.21 -2.73 -7.73
CA ARG A 80 5.18 -3.24 -6.82
C ARG A 80 4.69 -4.59 -7.30
N LEU A 81 4.57 -5.53 -6.38
CA LEU A 81 4.07 -6.88 -6.62
C LEU A 81 2.57 -6.96 -6.32
N VAL A 82 1.89 -7.91 -6.96
CA VAL A 82 0.49 -8.21 -6.66
C VAL A 82 0.40 -9.01 -5.38
N GLU A 83 1.22 -10.06 -5.26
CA GLU A 83 1.26 -10.94 -4.10
C GLU A 83 2.56 -10.74 -3.32
N ARG A 84 2.50 -11.03 -2.00
CA ARG A 84 3.65 -10.88 -1.10
C ARG A 84 4.58 -12.10 -1.13
N ASP A 85 4.05 -13.24 -1.59
CA ASP A 85 4.73 -14.53 -1.54
C ASP A 85 5.42 -14.88 -2.87
N ASP A 86 5.33 -13.98 -3.87
CA ASP A 86 6.05 -13.98 -5.15
C ASP A 86 7.43 -13.32 -5.04
#